data_AF-X0YTZ9-F1
#
_entry.id   AF-X0YTZ9-F1
#
_cell.length_a   1.000
_cell.length_b   1.000
_cell.length_c   1.000
_cell.angle_alpha   90.00
_cell.angle_beta   90.00
_cell.angle_gamma   90.00
#
_symmetry.space_group_name_H-M   'P 1'
#
loop_
_entity.id
_entity.type
_entity.pdbx_description
1 polymer ?
#
loop_
_entity_poly.entity_id
_entity_poly.type
_entity_poly.pdbx_seq_one_letter_code
_entity_poly.pdbx_strand_id
1 'polypeptide(L)'
;RPEFALNLTEVDQHEDKIELIKDPDRRELLVWAFNNWSTGAKPNLPALPHQFIHGDANGGNILVDGESVTGLLDFGDSCFNPAVCELAICLPYMMMGQENPLETGACIAAAYHATRPLSEAEVSVLLPLVCGRLAVTVAVAAERRQIDSGHPGWYISEDGAWDLLQLLPSAVDFF
;
A
#
# COMPACT_ATOMS: atom_id res chain seq x y z
N ARG A 1 1.51 22.08 -1.79
CA ARG A 1 0.35 21.18 -1.96
C ARG A 1 -0.07 20.75 -0.56
N PRO A 2 -1.37 20.53 -0.25
CA PRO A 2 -1.72 19.81 0.96
C PRO A 2 -0.90 18.51 0.97
N GLU A 3 -0.42 18.12 2.15
CA GLU A 3 0.47 16.98 2.35
C GLU A 3 -0.07 15.77 1.57
N PHE A 4 0.78 15.17 0.74
CA PHE A 4 0.41 14.04 -0.09
C PHE A 4 0.32 12.82 0.84
N ALA A 5 -0.80 12.71 1.57
CA ALA A 5 -0.99 11.79 2.69
C ALA A 5 -0.94 10.30 2.31
N LEU A 6 -0.80 9.97 1.03
CA LEU A 6 -0.68 8.60 0.54
C LEU A 6 0.69 8.33 -0.10
N ASN A 7 1.65 9.25 0.05
CA ASN A 7 3.00 9.12 -0.51
C ASN A 7 3.78 7.97 0.14
N LEU A 8 4.07 6.91 -0.63
CA LEU A 8 4.84 5.77 -0.12
C LEU A 8 6.32 6.06 0.16
N THR A 9 6.84 7.23 -0.22
CA THR A 9 8.20 7.65 0.20
C THR A 9 8.23 8.44 1.50
N GLU A 10 7.06 8.81 2.05
CA GLU A 10 6.92 9.66 3.24
C GLU A 10 5.90 9.05 4.22
N VAL A 11 5.94 7.74 4.41
CA VAL A 11 5.00 7.00 5.28
C VAL A 11 5.12 7.42 6.75
N ASP A 12 6.33 7.80 7.18
CA ASP A 12 6.63 8.26 8.54
C ASP A 12 5.84 9.49 9.00
N GLN A 13 5.30 10.28 8.06
CA GLN A 13 4.41 11.42 8.38
C GLN A 13 3.10 10.99 9.08
N HIS A 14 2.86 9.68 9.23
CA HIS A 14 1.66 9.11 9.84
C HIS A 14 1.95 8.30 11.11
N GLU A 15 3.20 8.21 11.57
CA GLU A 15 3.55 7.41 12.76
C GLU A 15 2.87 7.95 14.04
N ASP A 16 2.65 9.25 14.14
CA ASP A 16 1.94 9.88 15.26
C ASP A 16 0.49 9.37 15.41
N LYS A 17 -0.13 8.93 14.31
CA LYS A 17 -1.49 8.38 14.28
C LYS A 17 -1.59 6.99 14.90
N ILE A 18 -0.47 6.32 15.21
CA ILE A 18 -0.45 5.06 15.98
C ILE A 18 -1.20 5.23 17.32
N GLU A 19 -1.09 6.41 17.94
CA GLU A 19 -1.75 6.73 19.21
C GLU A 19 -3.29 6.77 19.11
N LEU A 20 -3.84 6.91 17.90
CA LEU A 20 -5.27 6.90 17.64
C LEU A 20 -5.85 5.47 17.65
N ILE A 21 -5.00 4.44 17.53
CA ILE A 21 -5.42 3.04 17.57
C ILE A 21 -5.61 2.61 19.03
N LYS A 22 -6.86 2.29 19.41
CA LYS A 22 -7.21 1.92 20.79
C LYS A 22 -6.86 0.49 21.16
N ASP A 23 -6.97 -0.42 20.19
CA ASP A 23 -6.69 -1.84 20.37
C ASP A 23 -5.16 -2.04 20.43
N PRO A 24 -4.61 -2.62 21.52
CA PRO A 24 -3.16 -2.75 21.70
C PRO A 24 -2.52 -3.71 20.69
N ASP A 25 -3.22 -4.78 20.28
CA ASP A 25 -2.69 -5.76 19.34
C ASP A 25 -2.61 -5.15 17.93
N ARG A 26 -3.65 -4.38 17.54
CA ARG A 26 -3.63 -3.60 16.30
C ARG A 26 -2.55 -2.51 16.32
N ARG A 27 -2.30 -1.90 17.48
CA ARG A 27 -1.23 -0.91 17.63
C ARG A 27 0.15 -1.55 17.41
N GLU A 28 0.38 -2.73 17.99
CA GLU A 28 1.63 -3.48 17.78
C GLU A 28 1.83 -3.88 16.32
N LEU A 29 0.77 -4.37 15.64
CA LEU A 29 0.81 -4.67 14.21
C LEU A 29 1.15 -3.44 13.36
N LEU A 30 0.57 -2.28 13.70
CA LEU A 30 0.83 -1.04 12.98
C LEU A 30 2.28 -0.58 13.18
N VAL A 31 2.81 -0.67 14.40
CA VAL A 31 4.22 -0.39 14.71
C VAL A 31 5.14 -1.33 13.91
N TRP A 32 4.83 -2.62 13.85
CA TRP A 32 5.56 -3.59 13.04
C TRP A 32 5.58 -3.19 11.55
N ALA A 33 4.44 -2.76 11.00
CA ALA A 33 4.35 -2.37 9.59
C ALA A 33 5.15 -1.11 9.28
N PHE A 34 5.07 -0.08 10.13
CA PHE A 34 5.91 1.12 10.01
C PHE A 34 7.41 0.78 10.11
N ASN A 35 7.79 -0.10 11.03
CA ASN A 35 9.17 -0.56 11.17
C ASN A 35 9.67 -1.32 9.94
N ASN A 36 8.84 -2.16 9.32
CA ASN A 36 9.20 -2.85 8.08
C ASN A 36 9.46 -1.86 6.95
N TRP A 37 8.59 -0.86 6.77
CA TRP A 37 8.80 0.18 5.78
C TRP A 37 10.05 1.02 6.06
N SER A 38 10.22 1.49 7.30
CA SER A 38 11.30 2.42 7.66
C SER A 38 12.68 1.79 7.58
N THR A 39 12.79 0.48 7.87
CA THR A 39 14.06 -0.24 7.82
C THR A 39 14.31 -0.94 6.49
N GLY A 40 13.26 -1.48 5.85
CA GLY A 40 13.38 -2.26 4.62
C GLY A 40 13.27 -1.44 3.33
N ALA A 41 12.36 -0.47 3.27
CA ALA A 41 12.13 0.35 2.08
C ALA A 41 12.90 1.67 2.11
N LYS A 42 12.64 2.51 3.12
CA LYS A 42 13.03 3.93 3.16
C LYS A 42 14.50 4.20 2.78
N PRO A 43 15.51 3.45 3.28
CA PRO A 43 16.91 3.73 2.98
C PRO A 43 17.27 3.53 1.49
N ASN A 44 16.52 2.67 0.80
CA ASN A 44 16.83 2.25 -0.57
C ASN A 44 16.09 3.09 -1.63
N LEU A 45 14.96 3.72 -1.27
CA LEU A 45 14.09 4.45 -2.20
C LEU A 45 14.82 5.46 -3.10
N PRO A 46 15.76 6.30 -2.60
CA PRO A 46 16.42 7.29 -3.44
C PRO A 46 17.24 6.72 -4.61
N ALA A 47 17.68 5.46 -4.50
CA ALA A 47 18.51 4.79 -5.51
C ALA A 47 17.70 3.99 -6.54
N LEU A 48 16.40 3.79 -6.30
CA LEU A 48 15.55 2.99 -7.19
C LEU A 48 15.20 3.76 -8.47
N PRO A 49 14.84 3.05 -9.56
CA PRO A 49 14.34 3.71 -10.77
C PRO A 49 13.06 4.51 -10.48
N HIS A 50 13.06 5.81 -10.79
CA HIS A 50 11.88 6.67 -10.62
C HIS A 50 11.12 6.85 -11.93
N GLN A 51 9.80 7.00 -11.82
CA GLN A 51 8.93 7.38 -12.93
C GLN A 51 7.75 8.19 -12.41
N PHE A 52 6.96 8.71 -13.35
CA PHE A 52 5.63 9.21 -13.00
C PHE A 52 4.72 8.01 -12.69
N ILE A 53 4.14 8.01 -11.50
CA ILE A 53 3.21 6.98 -11.02
C ILE A 53 1.82 7.62 -10.90
N HIS A 54 0.77 6.81 -11.09
CA HIS A 54 -0.61 7.20 -10.84
C HIS A 54 -0.83 7.52 -9.35
N GLY A 55 -0.25 6.70 -8.46
CA GLY A 55 -0.30 6.90 -7.01
C GLY A 55 -1.57 6.39 -6.31
N ASP A 56 -2.55 5.91 -7.08
CA ASP A 56 -3.83 5.40 -6.55
C ASP A 56 -4.55 4.46 -7.54
N ALA A 57 -3.82 3.57 -8.23
CA ALA A 57 -4.42 2.61 -9.16
C ALA A 57 -5.14 1.45 -8.43
N ASN A 58 -6.10 1.77 -7.57
CA ASN A 58 -7.00 0.81 -6.94
C ASN A 58 -8.18 0.45 -7.87
N GLY A 59 -8.96 -0.58 -7.51
CA GLY A 59 -10.06 -1.07 -8.35
C GLY A 59 -11.15 -0.05 -8.67
N GLY A 60 -11.30 1.02 -7.88
CA GLY A 60 -12.23 2.12 -8.16
C GLY A 60 -11.76 3.08 -9.26
N ASN A 61 -10.45 3.10 -9.55
CA ASN A 61 -9.82 4.02 -10.49
C ASN A 61 -9.42 3.36 -11.82
N ILE A 62 -9.77 2.08 -12.02
CA ILE A 62 -9.47 1.32 -13.24
C ILE A 62 -10.77 1.08 -14.01
N LEU A 63 -10.80 1.50 -15.27
CA LEU A 63 -11.91 1.19 -16.19
C LEU A 63 -11.62 -0.12 -16.93
N VAL A 64 -12.63 -1.00 -16.97
CA VAL A 64 -12.55 -2.30 -17.63
C VAL A 64 -13.68 -2.47 -18.64
N ASP A 65 -13.36 -3.08 -19.78
CA ASP A 65 -14.32 -3.56 -20.79
C ASP A 65 -14.01 -5.03 -21.08
N GLY A 66 -14.85 -5.94 -20.59
CA GLY A 66 -14.55 -7.37 -20.55
C GLY A 66 -13.27 -7.65 -19.77
N GLU A 67 -12.29 -8.26 -20.45
CA GLU A 67 -10.97 -8.59 -19.88
C GLU A 67 -9.92 -7.50 -20.13
N SER A 68 -10.31 -6.37 -20.74
CA SER A 68 -9.37 -5.29 -21.12
C SER A 68 -9.46 -4.10 -20.17
N VAL A 69 -8.32 -3.61 -19.70
CA VAL A 69 -8.22 -2.30 -19.06
C VAL A 69 -8.29 -1.22 -20.13
N THR A 70 -9.28 -0.33 -20.03
CA THR A 70 -9.56 0.71 -21.04
C THR A 70 -9.21 2.12 -20.59
N GLY A 71 -8.94 2.32 -19.30
CA GLY A 71 -8.57 3.63 -18.78
C GLY A 71 -8.22 3.64 -17.31
N LEU A 72 -7.60 4.75 -16.90
CA LEU A 72 -7.32 5.10 -15.51
C LEU A 72 -8.00 6.44 -15.20
N LEU A 73 -8.52 6.57 -13.99
CA LEU A 73 -9.20 7.76 -13.48
C LEU A 73 -8.47 8.31 -12.26
N ASP A 74 -8.69 9.60 -11.99
CA ASP A 74 -8.22 10.28 -10.77
C ASP A 74 -6.69 10.32 -10.58
N PHE A 75 -6.05 11.21 -11.33
CA PHE A 75 -4.61 11.51 -11.23
C PHE A 75 -4.28 12.52 -10.12
N GLY A 76 -5.18 12.74 -9.15
CA GLY A 76 -4.96 13.68 -8.03
C GLY A 76 -3.73 13.34 -7.20
N ASP A 77 -3.43 12.04 -7.12
CA ASP A 77 -2.34 11.46 -6.35
C ASP A 77 -1.08 11.17 -7.18
N SER A 78 -1.07 11.58 -8.44
CA SER A 78 0.05 11.27 -9.32
C SER A 78 1.29 12.11 -8.99
N CYS A 79 2.43 11.43 -8.95
CA CYS A 79 3.69 12.00 -8.50
C CYS A 79 4.88 11.31 -9.16
N PHE A 80 6.09 11.86 -8.96
CA PHE A 80 7.33 11.27 -9.43
C PHE A 80 8.00 10.51 -8.28
N ASN A 81 7.94 9.19 -8.31
CA ASN A 81 8.35 8.29 -7.23
C ASN A 81 9.07 7.05 -7.79
N PRO A 82 9.68 6.21 -6.93
CA PRO A 82 10.16 4.90 -7.35
C PRO A 82 9.06 4.12 -8.08
N ALA A 83 9.41 3.55 -9.23
CA ALA A 83 8.46 2.87 -10.11
C ALA A 83 7.74 1.70 -9.44
N VAL A 84 8.44 0.98 -8.55
CA VAL A 84 7.90 -0.12 -7.76
C VAL A 84 6.80 0.32 -6.78
N CYS A 85 6.73 1.60 -6.40
CA CYS A 85 5.66 2.11 -5.54
C CYS A 85 4.27 1.90 -6.17
N GLU A 86 4.13 2.00 -7.50
CA GLU A 86 2.82 1.75 -8.15
C GLU A 86 2.34 0.31 -7.92
N LEU A 87 3.25 -0.67 -8.05
CA LEU A 87 2.94 -2.06 -7.77
C LEU A 87 2.59 -2.25 -6.29
N ALA A 88 3.38 -1.68 -5.38
CA ALA A 88 3.13 -1.76 -3.94
C ALA A 88 1.82 -1.09 -3.50
N ILE A 89 1.36 -0.07 -4.23
CA ILE A 89 0.04 0.56 -4.02
C ILE A 89 -1.06 -0.38 -4.47
N CYS A 90 -0.94 -0.99 -5.64
CA CYS A 90 -1.95 -1.87 -6.23
C CYS A 90 -2.14 -3.19 -5.46
N LEU A 91 -1.04 -3.81 -5.01
CA LEU A 91 -1.06 -5.14 -4.40
C LEU A 91 -2.06 -5.29 -3.24
N PRO A 92 -2.06 -4.43 -2.18
CA PRO A 92 -3.05 -4.52 -1.12
C PRO A 92 -4.49 -4.62 -1.62
N TYR A 93 -4.90 -3.77 -2.57
CA TYR A 93 -6.27 -3.74 -3.07
C TYR A 93 -6.66 -5.00 -3.83
N MET A 94 -5.70 -5.61 -4.53
CA MET A 94 -5.95 -6.85 -5.27
C MET A 94 -5.94 -8.08 -4.34
N MET A 95 -5.21 -8.01 -3.23
CA MET A 95 -5.12 -9.07 -2.22
C MET A 95 -6.33 -9.08 -1.27
N MET A 96 -6.92 -7.91 -0.98
CA MET A 96 -8.08 -7.78 -0.09
C MET A 96 -9.26 -8.63 -0.58
N GLY A 97 -9.85 -9.39 0.34
CA GLY A 97 -11.04 -10.22 0.08
C GLY A 97 -10.79 -11.48 -0.76
N GLN A 98 -9.54 -11.79 -1.11
CA GLN A 98 -9.18 -13.03 -1.81
C GLN A 98 -9.08 -14.22 -0.85
N GLU A 99 -9.40 -15.42 -1.33
CA GLU A 99 -9.23 -16.66 -0.55
C GLU A 99 -7.75 -16.96 -0.28
N ASN A 100 -6.88 -16.68 -1.26
CA ASN A 100 -5.42 -16.83 -1.14
C ASN A 100 -4.73 -15.49 -1.45
N PRO A 101 -4.69 -14.53 -0.51
CA PRO A 101 -4.17 -13.18 -0.75
C PRO A 101 -2.70 -13.18 -1.18
N LEU A 102 -1.87 -14.00 -0.54
CA LEU A 102 -0.43 -14.07 -0.84
C LEU A 102 -0.17 -14.60 -2.25
N GLU A 103 -0.82 -15.71 -2.63
CA GLU A 103 -0.74 -16.28 -3.99
C GLU A 103 -1.23 -15.28 -5.04
N THR A 104 -2.31 -14.54 -4.74
CA THR A 104 -2.82 -13.48 -5.61
C THR A 104 -1.77 -12.37 -5.79
N GLY A 105 -1.17 -11.90 -4.69
CA GLY A 105 -0.12 -10.90 -4.73
C GLY A 105 1.10 -11.36 -5.54
N ALA A 106 1.56 -12.60 -5.35
CA ALA A 106 2.68 -13.16 -6.09
C ALA A 106 2.37 -13.31 -7.59
N CYS A 107 1.16 -13.74 -7.95
CA CYS A 107 0.71 -13.81 -9.34
C CYS A 107 0.76 -12.44 -10.04
N ILE A 108 0.26 -11.41 -9.37
CA ILE A 108 0.27 -10.04 -9.89
C ILE A 108 1.69 -9.48 -10.00
N ALA A 109 2.53 -9.70 -8.98
CA ALA A 109 3.93 -9.29 -9.01
C ALA A 109 4.71 -9.97 -10.14
N ALA A 110 4.46 -11.26 -10.39
CA ALA A 110 5.05 -12.01 -11.50
C ALA A 110 4.57 -11.48 -12.87
N ALA A 111 3.27 -11.18 -13.02
CA ALA A 111 2.73 -10.60 -14.24
C ALA A 111 3.29 -9.18 -14.50
N TYR A 112 3.43 -8.38 -13.45
CA TYR A 112 4.10 -7.08 -13.52
C TYR A 112 5.55 -7.23 -13.96
N HIS A 113 6.31 -8.13 -13.32
CA HIS A 113 7.72 -8.40 -13.65
C HIS A 113 7.89 -8.84 -15.11
N ALA A 114 6.99 -9.67 -15.65
CA ALA A 114 7.03 -10.11 -17.04
C ALA A 114 6.87 -8.94 -18.05
N THR A 115 6.17 -7.88 -17.65
CA THR A 115 5.94 -6.68 -18.49
C THR A 115 7.01 -5.60 -18.25
N ARG A 116 7.36 -5.36 -16.99
CA ARG A 116 8.42 -4.45 -16.53
C ARG A 116 9.30 -5.21 -15.53
N PRO A 117 10.46 -5.74 -15.98
CA PRO A 117 11.37 -6.47 -15.12
C PRO A 117 11.78 -5.65 -13.89
N LEU A 118 11.52 -6.21 -12.72
CA LEU A 118 11.94 -5.66 -11.44
C LEU A 118 13.40 -6.03 -11.18
N SER A 119 14.20 -5.05 -10.76
CA SER A 119 15.53 -5.32 -10.22
C SER A 119 15.45 -6.00 -8.86
N GLU A 120 16.53 -6.68 -8.44
CA GLU A 120 16.63 -7.27 -7.09
C GLU A 120 16.40 -6.23 -5.99
N ALA A 121 16.86 -4.98 -6.21
CA ALA A 121 16.64 -3.86 -5.29
C ALA A 121 15.17 -3.41 -5.22
N GLU A 122 14.41 -3.52 -6.31
CA GLU A 122 12.96 -3.24 -6.28
C GLU A 122 12.18 -4.38 -5.63
N VAL A 123 12.57 -5.64 -5.89
CA VAL A 123 11.96 -6.80 -5.24
C VAL A 123 12.16 -6.76 -3.73
N SER A 124 13.37 -6.45 -3.26
CA SER A 124 13.69 -6.43 -1.82
C SER A 124 12.93 -5.38 -1.01
N VAL A 125 12.43 -4.32 -1.65
CA VAL A 125 11.62 -3.28 -0.98
C VAL A 125 10.11 -3.50 -1.15
N LEU A 126 9.67 -4.49 -1.94
CA LEU A 126 8.26 -4.62 -2.31
C LEU A 126 7.37 -4.92 -1.09
N LEU A 127 7.71 -5.93 -0.28
CA LEU A 127 6.98 -6.23 0.95
C LEU A 127 7.04 -5.05 1.95
N PRO A 128 8.21 -4.46 2.26
CA PRO A 128 8.28 -3.24 3.07
C PRO A 128 7.37 -2.09 2.58
N LEU A 129 7.26 -1.87 1.27
CA LEU A 129 6.37 -0.87 0.68
C LEU A 129 4.88 -1.23 0.82
N VAL A 130 4.53 -2.51 0.65
CA VAL A 130 3.17 -3.03 0.88
C VAL A 130 2.77 -2.82 2.34
N CYS A 131 3.65 -3.15 3.29
CA CYS A 131 3.45 -2.86 4.72
C CYS A 131 3.23 -1.36 4.95
N GLY A 132 4.01 -0.49 4.31
CA GLY A 132 3.83 0.96 4.35
C GLY A 132 2.45 1.39 3.86
N ARG A 133 1.98 0.90 2.70
CA ARG A 133 0.65 1.27 2.18
C ARG A 133 -0.48 0.84 3.11
N LEU A 134 -0.39 -0.36 3.69
CA LEU A 134 -1.36 -0.86 4.66
C LEU A 134 -1.37 0.00 5.93
N ALA A 135 -0.18 0.34 6.45
CA ALA A 135 -0.02 1.22 7.61
C ALA A 135 -0.65 2.60 7.39
N VAL A 136 -0.36 3.24 6.25
CA VAL A 136 -0.98 4.53 5.88
C VAL A 136 -2.50 4.40 5.79
N THR A 137 -3.01 3.33 5.16
CA THR A 137 -4.46 3.11 5.00
C THR A 137 -5.19 3.12 6.34
N VAL A 138 -4.69 2.37 7.33
CA VAL A 138 -5.32 2.29 8.66
C VAL A 138 -5.05 3.54 9.52
N ALA A 139 -3.88 4.15 9.40
CA ALA A 139 -3.53 5.38 10.12
C ALA A 139 -4.40 6.57 9.67
N VAL A 140 -4.58 6.74 8.36
CA VAL A 140 -5.46 7.76 7.77
C VAL A 140 -6.92 7.49 8.12
N ALA A 141 -7.36 6.23 8.14
CA ALA A 141 -8.69 5.88 8.61
C ALA A 141 -8.91 6.26 10.09
N ALA A 142 -7.93 6.02 10.96
CA ALA A 142 -8.01 6.37 12.38
C ALA A 142 -8.12 7.89 12.61
N GLU A 143 -7.39 8.69 11.85
CA GLU A 143 -7.50 10.16 11.87
C GLU A 143 -8.84 10.63 11.32
N ARG A 144 -9.27 10.12 10.17
CA ARG A 144 -10.57 10.42 9.55
C ARG A 144 -11.74 10.15 10.49
N ARG A 145 -11.63 9.12 11.33
CA ARG A 145 -12.62 8.79 12.35
C ARG A 145 -12.74 9.85 13.45
N GLN A 146 -11.72 10.67 13.68
CA GLN A 146 -11.81 11.84 14.57
C GLN A 146 -12.55 13.02 13.92
N ILE A 147 -12.64 13.04 12.58
CA ILE A 147 -13.28 14.11 11.81
C ILE A 147 -14.76 13.77 11.55
N ASP A 148 -15.02 12.62 10.92
CA ASP A 148 -16.37 12.13 10.62
C ASP A 148 -16.39 10.60 10.59
N SER A 149 -16.81 10.00 11.70
CA SER A 149 -16.93 8.54 11.83
C SER A 149 -18.04 7.93 10.97
N GLY A 150 -18.97 8.73 10.43
CA GLY A 150 -20.09 8.28 9.60
C GLY A 150 -19.85 8.40 8.09
N HIS A 151 -18.69 8.88 7.66
CA HIS A 151 -18.43 9.12 6.24
C HIS A 151 -18.44 7.80 5.42
N PRO A 152 -19.31 7.66 4.40
CA PRO A 152 -19.62 6.36 3.77
C PRO A 152 -18.46 5.76 2.98
N GLY A 153 -17.48 6.56 2.55
CA GLY A 153 -16.41 6.11 1.66
C GLY A 153 -15.00 6.07 2.27
N TRP A 154 -14.81 6.55 3.50
CA TRP A 154 -13.45 6.75 4.04
C TRP A 154 -12.80 5.48 4.58
N TYR A 155 -13.61 4.45 4.86
CA TYR A 155 -13.20 3.25 5.59
C TYR A 155 -13.27 1.98 4.73
N ILE A 156 -13.53 2.10 3.42
CA ILE A 156 -13.80 0.97 2.50
C ILE A 156 -12.69 -0.10 2.56
N SER A 157 -11.42 0.32 2.68
CA SER A 157 -10.27 -0.57 2.68
C SER A 157 -9.72 -0.90 4.07
N GLU A 158 -10.32 -0.38 5.15
CA GLU A 158 -9.72 -0.50 6.49
C GLU A 158 -9.73 -1.93 7.01
N ASP A 159 -10.86 -2.64 6.92
CA ASP A 159 -10.97 -4.02 7.42
C ASP A 159 -10.04 -4.95 6.64
N GLY A 160 -10.05 -4.87 5.31
CA GLY A 160 -9.12 -5.64 4.47
C GLY A 160 -7.65 -5.29 4.70
N ALA A 161 -7.34 -4.05 5.08
CA ALA A 161 -5.97 -3.68 5.45
C ALA A 161 -5.55 -4.32 6.78
N TRP A 162 -6.45 -4.38 7.77
CA TRP A 162 -6.18 -5.07 9.03
C TRP A 162 -6.01 -6.58 8.83
N ASP A 163 -6.83 -7.22 8.01
CA ASP A 163 -6.70 -8.65 7.72
C ASP A 163 -5.33 -8.98 7.11
N LEU A 164 -4.88 -8.16 6.16
CA LEU A 164 -3.55 -8.30 5.55
C LEU A 164 -2.42 -8.01 6.56
N LEU A 165 -2.54 -6.98 7.38
CA LEU A 165 -1.57 -6.68 8.44
C LEU A 165 -1.45 -7.81 9.46
N GLN A 166 -2.54 -8.53 9.73
CA GLN A 166 -2.51 -9.69 10.62
C GLN A 166 -1.86 -10.91 9.96
N LEU A 167 -2.00 -11.06 8.63
CA LEU A 167 -1.44 -12.16 7.85
C LEU A 167 0.08 -12.04 7.64
N LEU A 168 0.54 -10.86 7.21
CA LEU A 168 1.89 -10.65 6.69
C LEU A 168 3.04 -11.02 7.65
N PRO A 169 2.99 -10.77 8.97
CA PRO A 169 4.07 -11.15 9.88
C PRO A 169 4.38 -12.64 9.88
N SER A 170 3.38 -13.49 9.60
CA SER A 170 3.54 -14.95 9.51
C SER A 170 3.95 -15.44 8.12
N ALA A 171 4.01 -14.53 7.14
CA ALA A 171 4.19 -14.82 5.72
C ALA A 171 5.42 -14.12 5.12
N VAL A 172 6.35 -13.66 5.96
CA VAL A 172 7.56 -12.92 5.52
C VAL A 172 8.43 -13.72 4.55
N ASP A 173 8.41 -15.06 4.63
CA ASP A 173 9.17 -15.94 3.72
C ASP A 173 8.49 -16.12 2.33
N PHE A 174 7.31 -15.54 2.11
CA PHE A 174 6.55 -15.67 0.86
C PHE A 174 6.90 -14.60 -0.19
N PHE A 175 7.53 -13.50 0.23
CA PHE A 175 7.85 -12.35 -0.62
C PHE A 175 9.32 -12.29 -1.05
#